data_AF-A0A4Q3AWE4-F1
#
_entry.id   AF-A0A4Q3AWE4-F1
#
_cell.length_a   1.000
_cell.length_b   1.000
_cell.length_c   1.000
_cell.angle_alpha   90.00
_cell.angle_beta   90.00
_cell.angle_gamma   90.00
#
_symmetry.space_group_name_H-M   'P 1'
#
loop_
_entity.id
_entity.type
_entity.pdbx_description
1 polymer ?
#
loop_
_entity_poly.entity_id
_entity_poly.type
_entity_poly.pdbx_seq_one_letter_code
_entity_poly.pdbx_strand_id
1 'polypeptide(L)'
;MQNADELAAYKTIGAKNTAERNKPTIYTPVSKSATKTLSYSINNVPDFAWFADKDLVIQYDTVKLASGKIVDAFSYYHNKKNTLWVNSIDYIKDATKKYSQWIGEYEYPVVQAIEGPKNNASGGMEYPTITLITSPDAKKETLDGVITHEVGHNWFMSMLGSNERMHTWQDEGFNTYFQFRYEAEKYKSNSIFGDAIPAKIKELPTDKFLASIYGALSNVPMQSPIETPAADFKTSEEYGLISYAKTALWLYLLQAEIGQEKFDKAFQAYFSEWKNKHPTPADFKASMEKSLGVNLDKYFALLNQQGKF
;
A
#
# COMPACT_ATOMS: atom_id res chain seq x y z
N MET A 1 -20.42 4.15 7.24
CA MET A 1 -19.12 4.32 7.92
C MET A 1 -19.22 5.01 9.27
N GLN A 2 -19.96 6.11 9.48
CA GLN A 2 -20.06 6.80 10.78
C GLN A 2 -21.45 7.46 10.96
N ASN A 3 -21.78 7.99 12.15
CA ASN A 3 -22.94 8.87 12.34
C ASN A 3 -22.95 10.02 11.32
N ALA A 4 -24.11 10.27 10.70
CA ALA A 4 -24.25 11.18 9.56
C ALA A 4 -23.83 12.62 9.87
N ASP A 5 -24.32 13.19 10.98
CA ASP A 5 -24.04 14.58 11.37
C ASP A 5 -22.54 14.80 11.63
N GLU A 6 -21.91 13.82 12.26
CA GLU A 6 -20.50 13.87 12.58
C GLU A 6 -19.63 13.74 11.34
N LEU A 7 -19.97 12.79 10.47
CA LEU A 7 -19.29 12.61 9.19
C LEU A 7 -19.41 13.88 8.33
N ALA A 8 -20.58 14.53 8.32
CA ALA A 8 -20.77 15.79 7.61
C ALA A 8 -19.84 16.89 8.16
N ALA A 9 -19.72 17.02 9.49
CA ALA A 9 -18.79 17.96 10.12
C ALA A 9 -17.33 17.67 9.74
N TYR A 10 -16.91 16.40 9.74
CA TYR A 10 -15.56 15.97 9.32
C TYR A 10 -15.30 16.30 7.85
N LYS A 11 -16.26 16.06 6.96
CA LYS A 11 -16.16 16.40 5.54
C LYS A 11 -16.05 17.91 5.32
N THR A 12 -16.84 18.71 6.03
CA THR A 12 -16.81 20.18 5.90
C THR A 12 -15.47 20.75 6.34
N ILE A 13 -14.99 20.41 7.54
CA ILE A 13 -13.69 20.91 8.01
C ILE A 13 -12.53 20.33 7.17
N GLY A 14 -12.64 19.05 6.79
CA GLY A 14 -11.65 18.36 6.00
C GLY A 14 -11.48 18.99 4.62
N ALA A 15 -12.58 19.29 3.92
CA ALA A 15 -12.54 19.96 2.62
C ALA A 15 -11.89 21.35 2.72
N LYS A 16 -12.21 22.11 3.79
CA LYS A 16 -11.56 23.39 4.07
C LYS A 16 -10.05 23.23 4.27
N ASN A 17 -9.62 22.29 5.09
CA ASN A 17 -8.20 22.03 5.37
C ASN A 17 -7.45 21.48 4.14
N THR A 18 -8.12 20.74 3.25
CA THR A 18 -7.56 20.32 1.96
C THR A 18 -7.31 21.51 1.04
N ALA A 19 -8.21 22.51 1.03
CA ALA A 19 -8.07 23.74 0.26
C ALA A 19 -7.06 24.74 0.89
N GLU A 20 -6.99 24.83 2.22
CA GLU A 20 -6.19 25.80 2.98
C GLU A 20 -5.04 25.13 3.76
N ARG A 21 -4.22 24.32 3.07
CA ARG A 21 -3.18 23.46 3.67
C ARG A 21 -2.18 24.15 4.61
N ASN A 22 -1.90 25.44 4.38
CA ASN A 22 -0.91 26.20 5.16
C ASN A 22 -1.47 26.77 6.48
N LYS A 23 -2.79 26.74 6.68
CA LYS A 23 -3.47 27.27 7.87
C LYS A 23 -4.63 26.35 8.28
N PRO A 24 -4.35 25.07 8.59
CA PRO A 24 -5.42 24.13 8.92
C PRO A 24 -6.11 24.51 10.23
N THR A 25 -7.41 24.24 10.29
CA THR A 25 -8.22 24.36 11.49
C THR A 25 -8.31 23.00 12.18
N ILE A 26 -8.06 22.95 13.48
CA ILE A 26 -8.25 21.74 14.29
C ILE A 26 -9.75 21.51 14.49
N TYR A 27 -10.18 20.24 14.35
CA TYR A 27 -11.57 19.88 14.59
C TYR A 27 -11.97 20.15 16.04
N THR A 28 -13.12 20.79 16.22
CA THR A 28 -13.74 21.00 17.54
C THR A 28 -15.06 20.23 17.59
N PRO A 29 -15.30 19.42 18.64
CA PRO A 29 -16.55 18.69 18.80
C PRO A 29 -17.79 19.57 18.67
N VAL A 30 -18.78 19.10 17.90
CA VAL A 30 -20.06 19.80 17.70
C VAL A 30 -20.84 19.94 19.02
N SER A 31 -20.75 18.95 19.92
CA SER A 31 -21.33 18.97 21.26
C SER A 31 -20.26 19.13 22.33
N LYS A 32 -20.53 19.96 23.35
CA LYS A 32 -19.69 20.13 24.55
C LYS A 32 -20.08 19.18 25.70
N SER A 33 -20.98 18.21 25.47
CA SER A 33 -21.29 17.17 26.47
C SER A 33 -20.03 16.36 26.81
N ALA A 34 -19.93 15.89 28.06
CA ALA A 34 -18.74 15.17 28.54
C ALA A 34 -18.41 13.89 27.73
N THR A 35 -19.39 13.33 27.01
CA THR A 35 -19.23 12.11 26.21
C THR A 35 -19.85 12.28 24.82
N LYS A 36 -19.19 11.69 23.80
CA LYS A 36 -19.64 11.58 22.41
C LYS A 36 -19.58 10.11 22.01
N THR A 37 -20.63 9.61 21.35
CA THR A 37 -20.71 8.22 20.86
C THR A 37 -20.61 8.21 19.34
N LEU A 38 -19.72 7.39 18.81
CA LEU A 38 -19.55 7.17 17.37
C LEU A 38 -19.86 5.71 17.02
N SER A 39 -20.66 5.51 15.98
CA SER A 39 -21.10 4.21 15.50
C SER A 39 -20.58 3.98 14.09
N TYR A 40 -19.80 2.91 13.91
CA TYR A 40 -19.20 2.54 12.63
C TYR A 40 -19.79 1.23 12.11
N SER A 41 -19.94 1.14 10.79
CA SER A 41 -20.39 -0.08 10.10
C SER A 41 -19.76 -0.13 8.71
N ILE A 42 -19.17 -1.28 8.40
CA ILE A 42 -18.58 -1.66 7.12
C ILE A 42 -18.73 -3.18 6.95
N ASN A 43 -18.88 -3.64 5.71
CA ASN A 43 -18.98 -5.06 5.36
C ASN A 43 -17.68 -5.51 4.66
N ASN A 44 -17.42 -6.82 4.65
CA ASN A 44 -16.31 -7.45 3.92
C ASN A 44 -14.92 -6.90 4.29
N VAL A 45 -14.68 -6.64 5.58
CA VAL A 45 -13.36 -6.31 6.11
C VAL A 45 -12.91 -7.41 7.08
N PRO A 46 -11.63 -7.83 7.02
CA PRO A 46 -11.12 -8.87 7.92
C PRO A 46 -10.82 -8.36 9.33
N ASP A 47 -10.61 -7.05 9.50
CA ASP A 47 -10.24 -6.44 10.77
C ASP A 47 -10.80 -5.01 10.92
N PHE A 48 -10.68 -4.42 12.12
CA PHE A 48 -11.15 -3.09 12.46
C PHE A 48 -10.16 -2.35 13.37
N ALA A 49 -9.87 -1.10 13.01
CA ALA A 49 -9.13 -0.18 13.87
C ALA A 49 -9.86 1.16 14.02
N TRP A 50 -9.56 1.83 15.12
CA TRP A 50 -10.00 3.20 15.38
C TRP A 50 -8.89 3.97 16.09
N PHE A 51 -8.86 5.27 15.84
CA PHE A 51 -7.91 6.19 16.42
C PHE A 51 -8.65 7.42 16.94
N ALA A 52 -8.17 7.96 18.06
CA ALA A 52 -8.73 9.17 18.65
C ALA A 52 -7.61 10.04 19.21
N ASP A 53 -7.57 11.28 18.72
CA ASP A 53 -6.70 12.33 19.23
C ASP A 53 -7.41 13.68 19.00
N LYS A 54 -7.31 14.58 19.98
CA LYS A 54 -7.94 15.91 19.98
C LYS A 54 -7.21 16.92 19.09
N ASP A 55 -5.96 16.64 18.72
CA ASP A 55 -5.08 17.59 18.04
C ASP A 55 -4.87 17.26 16.55
N LEU A 56 -5.71 16.38 15.98
CA LEU A 56 -5.64 16.02 14.56
C LEU A 56 -6.22 17.13 13.67
N VAL A 57 -5.46 17.47 12.64
CA VAL A 57 -5.96 18.08 11.41
C VAL A 57 -6.64 17.00 10.60
N ILE A 58 -7.89 17.25 10.20
CA ILE A 58 -8.63 16.40 9.27
C ILE A 58 -8.50 17.02 7.88
N GLN A 59 -8.13 16.24 6.87
CA GLN A 59 -8.32 16.54 5.45
C GLN A 59 -9.37 15.60 4.87
N TYR A 60 -10.16 16.11 3.93
CA TYR A 60 -11.16 15.34 3.19
C TYR A 60 -11.16 15.72 1.72
N ASP A 61 -11.31 14.72 0.87
CA ASP A 61 -11.59 14.86 -0.56
C ASP A 61 -12.25 13.56 -1.08
N THR A 62 -12.43 13.43 -2.39
CA THR A 62 -12.94 12.23 -3.04
C THR A 62 -12.00 11.71 -4.11
N VAL A 63 -12.02 10.40 -4.32
CA VAL A 63 -11.37 9.72 -5.44
C VAL A 63 -12.46 9.25 -6.40
N LYS A 64 -12.45 9.77 -7.64
CA LYS A 64 -13.25 9.21 -8.73
C LYS A 64 -12.43 8.14 -9.45
N LEU A 65 -12.92 6.90 -9.44
CA LEU A 65 -12.32 5.76 -10.13
C LEU A 65 -12.73 5.73 -11.61
N ALA A 66 -12.06 4.90 -12.43
CA ALA A 66 -12.30 4.82 -13.87
C ALA A 66 -13.74 4.39 -14.22
N SER A 67 -14.37 3.56 -13.39
CA SER A 67 -15.77 3.15 -13.48
C SER A 67 -16.77 4.30 -13.26
N GLY A 68 -16.31 5.42 -12.70
CA GLY A 68 -17.16 6.50 -12.19
C GLY A 68 -17.50 6.39 -10.69
N LYS A 69 -17.16 5.28 -10.02
CA LYS A 69 -17.32 5.15 -8.56
C LYS A 69 -16.59 6.26 -7.83
N ILE A 70 -17.23 6.83 -6.81
CA ILE A 70 -16.66 7.84 -5.93
C ILE A 70 -16.36 7.19 -4.58
N VAL A 71 -15.13 7.35 -4.12
CA VAL A 71 -14.63 6.87 -2.82
C VAL A 71 -14.26 8.09 -1.98
N ASP A 72 -14.70 8.12 -0.72
CA ASP A 72 -14.28 9.15 0.22
C ASP A 72 -12.79 8.97 0.58
N ALA A 73 -12.02 10.05 0.67
CA ALA A 73 -10.64 10.01 1.14
C ALA A 73 -10.47 10.92 2.36
N PHE A 74 -9.85 10.41 3.42
CA PHE A 74 -9.48 11.21 4.59
C PHE A 74 -8.00 11.09 4.91
N SER A 75 -7.42 12.17 5.41
CA SER A 75 -6.12 12.14 6.06
C SER A 75 -6.19 12.82 7.42
N TYR A 76 -5.50 12.25 8.40
CA TYR A 76 -5.45 12.72 9.77
C TYR A 76 -4.00 12.92 10.19
N TYR A 77 -3.61 14.12 10.60
CA TYR A 77 -2.21 14.40 10.98
C TYR A 77 -2.08 15.50 12.01
N HIS A 78 -0.91 15.62 12.66
CA HIS A 78 -0.66 16.68 13.64
C HIS A 78 -0.15 17.95 12.96
N ASN A 79 -0.66 19.12 13.37
CA ASN A 79 -0.27 20.43 12.84
C ASN A 79 1.14 20.86 13.31
N LYS A 80 2.18 20.17 12.83
CA LYS A 80 3.58 20.53 13.07
C LYS A 80 4.06 21.50 12.00
N LYS A 81 4.94 22.42 12.38
CA LYS A 81 5.58 23.36 11.44
C LYS A 81 6.25 22.58 10.29
N ASN A 82 5.95 22.95 9.05
CA ASN A 82 6.50 22.34 7.83
C ASN A 82 6.21 20.83 7.68
N THR A 83 5.15 20.31 8.29
CA THR A 83 4.80 18.89 8.11
C THR A 83 4.53 18.56 6.64
N LEU A 84 5.06 17.44 6.15
CA LEU A 84 4.82 16.93 4.79
C LEU A 84 3.41 16.37 4.62
N TRP A 85 2.76 16.01 5.74
CA TRP A 85 1.41 15.46 5.78
C TRP A 85 0.35 16.37 5.19
N VAL A 86 0.62 17.66 4.99
CA VAL A 86 -0.27 18.56 4.25
C VAL A 86 -0.61 18.04 2.84
N ASN A 87 0.23 17.16 2.27
CA ASN A 87 0.04 16.55 0.95
C ASN A 87 -0.50 15.11 0.99
N SER A 88 -0.65 14.52 2.17
CA SER A 88 -0.99 13.10 2.33
C SER A 88 -2.30 12.70 1.66
N ILE A 89 -3.31 13.59 1.64
CA ILE A 89 -4.57 13.33 0.94
C ILE A 89 -4.36 13.09 -0.57
N ASP A 90 -3.38 13.76 -1.21
CA ASP A 90 -3.07 13.53 -2.61
C ASP A 90 -2.41 12.16 -2.82
N TYR A 91 -1.52 11.76 -1.90
CA TYR A 91 -0.83 10.47 -1.93
C TYR A 91 -1.82 9.31 -1.82
N ILE A 92 -2.77 9.40 -0.89
CA ILE A 92 -3.87 8.44 -0.74
C ILE A 92 -4.67 8.32 -2.04
N LYS A 93 -5.04 9.46 -2.65
CA LYS A 93 -5.82 9.48 -3.90
C LYS A 93 -5.05 8.88 -5.07
N ASP A 94 -3.77 9.19 -5.19
CA ASP A 94 -2.90 8.69 -6.26
C ASP A 94 -2.70 7.17 -6.13
N ALA A 95 -2.37 6.68 -4.93
CA ALA A 95 -2.24 5.26 -4.65
C ALA A 95 -3.55 4.51 -4.97
N THR A 96 -4.69 5.01 -4.46
CA THR A 96 -6.00 4.39 -4.69
C THR A 96 -6.33 4.25 -6.16
N LYS A 97 -6.05 5.29 -6.98
CA LYS A 97 -6.27 5.24 -8.43
C LYS A 97 -5.36 4.24 -9.12
N LYS A 98 -4.07 4.23 -8.76
CA LYS A 98 -3.06 3.37 -9.39
C LYS A 98 -3.32 1.89 -9.10
N TYR A 99 -3.56 1.52 -7.84
CA TYR A 99 -3.94 0.16 -7.48
C TYR A 99 -5.29 -0.26 -8.10
N SER A 100 -6.26 0.66 -8.15
CA SER A 100 -7.54 0.40 -8.85
C SER A 100 -7.37 0.09 -10.32
N GLN A 101 -6.38 0.71 -10.97
CA GLN A 101 -6.06 0.49 -12.37
C GLN A 101 -5.24 -0.79 -12.59
N TRP A 102 -4.26 -1.07 -11.74
CA TRP A 102 -3.31 -2.17 -11.95
C TRP A 102 -3.85 -3.52 -11.50
N ILE A 103 -4.67 -3.56 -10.45
CA ILE A 103 -5.10 -4.80 -9.80
C ILE A 103 -6.61 -4.96 -9.89
N GLY A 104 -7.38 -3.93 -9.58
CA GLY A 104 -8.83 -3.97 -9.73
C GLY A 104 -9.55 -2.97 -8.84
N GLU A 105 -10.82 -2.73 -9.09
CA GLU A 105 -11.52 -1.61 -8.46
C GLU A 105 -11.59 -1.70 -6.92
N TYR A 106 -11.21 -0.61 -6.24
CA TYR A 106 -11.32 -0.46 -4.79
C TYR A 106 -12.76 -0.66 -4.30
N GLU A 107 -12.99 -1.60 -3.37
CA GLU A 107 -14.35 -1.96 -2.93
C GLU A 107 -14.93 -1.01 -1.88
N TYR A 108 -14.11 -0.56 -0.95
CA TYR A 108 -14.60 0.12 0.25
C TYR A 108 -15.10 1.54 -0.07
N PRO A 109 -16.03 2.08 0.75
CA PRO A 109 -16.59 3.41 0.53
C PRO A 109 -15.62 4.54 0.90
N VAL A 110 -14.57 4.24 1.67
CA VAL A 110 -13.62 5.21 2.19
C VAL A 110 -12.21 4.62 2.21
N VAL A 111 -11.20 5.46 1.97
CA VAL A 111 -9.78 5.17 2.14
C VAL A 111 -9.15 6.26 3.02
N GLN A 112 -8.35 5.87 4.01
CA GLN A 112 -7.88 6.79 5.03
C GLN A 112 -6.43 6.50 5.42
N ALA A 113 -5.70 7.54 5.82
CA ALA A 113 -4.41 7.40 6.49
C ALA A 113 -4.33 8.33 7.70
N ILE A 114 -3.65 7.89 8.76
CA ILE A 114 -3.44 8.67 9.97
C ILE A 114 -1.96 8.69 10.37
N GLU A 115 -1.46 9.87 10.76
CA GLU A 115 -0.13 10.04 11.35
C GLU A 115 -0.10 9.40 12.74
N GLY A 116 0.71 8.35 12.88
CA GLY A 116 0.98 7.68 14.14
C GLY A 116 2.08 8.36 14.95
N PRO A 117 2.13 8.09 16.27
CA PRO A 117 3.25 8.50 17.09
C PRO A 117 4.53 7.78 16.65
N LYS A 118 5.69 8.40 16.85
CA LYS A 118 6.98 7.74 16.62
C LYS A 118 7.03 6.43 17.41
N ASN A 119 7.30 5.34 16.71
CA ASN A 119 7.42 4.01 17.27
C ASN A 119 8.69 3.33 16.73
N ASN A 120 9.02 2.16 17.29
CA ASN A 120 10.17 1.35 16.87
C ASN A 120 9.73 0.09 16.10
N ALA A 121 8.45 -0.03 15.75
CA ALA A 121 7.83 -1.30 15.41
C ALA A 121 7.44 -1.44 13.92
N SER A 122 7.17 -0.35 13.19
CA SER A 122 6.90 -0.44 11.75
C SER A 122 6.83 0.95 11.09
N GLY A 123 7.11 1.01 9.78
CA GLY A 123 6.91 2.21 8.96
C GLY A 123 5.43 2.59 8.81
N GLY A 124 4.52 1.61 8.92
CA GLY A 124 3.07 1.77 8.99
C GLY A 124 2.36 0.49 9.46
N MET A 125 1.02 0.51 9.46
CA MET A 125 0.16 -0.62 9.81
C MET A 125 -1.17 -0.49 9.06
N GLU A 126 -1.58 -1.56 8.42
CA GLU A 126 -2.43 -1.58 7.23
C GLU A 126 -3.89 -1.94 7.48
N TYR A 127 -4.46 -1.50 8.61
CA TYR A 127 -5.84 -1.84 8.95
C TYR A 127 -6.81 -1.48 7.80
N PRO A 128 -7.81 -2.33 7.51
CA PRO A 128 -8.73 -2.11 6.39
C PRO A 128 -9.32 -0.70 6.41
N THR A 129 -9.24 0.00 5.28
CA THR A 129 -9.69 1.39 5.07
C THR A 129 -8.96 2.49 5.84
N ILE A 130 -8.13 2.19 6.84
CA ILE A 130 -7.40 3.20 7.63
C ILE A 130 -6.01 2.72 8.03
N THR A 131 -5.00 3.17 7.30
CA THR A 131 -3.62 2.86 7.66
C THR A 131 -3.06 3.87 8.68
N LEU A 132 -2.29 3.36 9.63
CA LEU A 132 -1.45 4.13 10.54
C LEU A 132 -0.05 4.27 9.92
N ILE A 133 0.46 5.49 9.76
CA ILE A 133 1.80 5.72 9.20
C ILE A 133 2.71 6.31 10.26
N THR A 134 3.89 5.72 10.43
CA THR A 134 4.92 6.22 11.35
C THR A 134 6.20 6.55 10.59
N SER A 135 6.26 7.77 10.06
CA SER A 135 7.40 8.22 9.24
C SER A 135 7.84 9.65 9.60
N PRO A 136 8.36 9.88 10.82
CA PRO A 136 8.58 11.22 11.36
C PRO A 136 9.65 12.04 10.62
N ASP A 137 10.62 11.36 10.00
CA ASP A 137 11.79 11.98 9.35
C ASP A 137 11.84 11.70 7.83
N ALA A 138 10.71 11.30 7.24
CA ALA A 138 10.63 10.99 5.82
C ALA A 138 10.81 12.21 4.93
N LYS A 139 11.42 12.00 3.76
CA LYS A 139 11.31 12.92 2.63
C LYS A 139 9.93 12.81 1.99
N LYS A 140 9.60 13.76 1.11
CA LYS A 140 8.29 13.81 0.42
C LYS A 140 7.98 12.51 -0.30
N GLU A 141 8.92 12.03 -1.11
CA GLU A 141 8.81 10.80 -1.89
C GLU A 141 8.76 9.54 -0.99
N THR A 142 9.46 9.56 0.14
CA THR A 142 9.41 8.46 1.11
C THR A 142 8.05 8.38 1.79
N LEU A 143 7.49 9.51 2.22
CA LEU A 143 6.16 9.54 2.84
C LEU A 143 5.07 9.09 1.85
N ASP A 144 5.14 9.53 0.60
CA ASP A 144 4.21 9.07 -0.45
C ASP A 144 4.38 7.56 -0.73
N GLY A 145 5.62 7.08 -0.81
CA GLY A 145 5.91 5.65 -0.98
C GLY A 145 5.34 4.79 0.15
N VAL A 146 5.51 5.20 1.41
CA VAL A 146 4.94 4.51 2.57
C VAL A 146 3.41 4.57 2.53
N ILE A 147 2.79 5.74 2.34
CA ILE A 147 1.32 5.82 2.21
C ILE A 147 0.81 4.94 1.06
N THR A 148 1.55 4.86 -0.05
CA THR A 148 1.19 4.03 -1.20
C THR A 148 1.26 2.55 -0.88
N HIS A 149 2.31 2.11 -0.19
CA HIS A 149 2.43 0.73 0.31
C HIS A 149 1.22 0.42 1.20
N GLU A 150 1.00 1.26 2.20
CA GLU A 150 0.01 1.04 3.22
C GLU A 150 -1.45 1.06 2.71
N VAL A 151 -1.74 1.94 1.74
CA VAL A 151 -3.02 1.91 1.01
C VAL A 151 -3.15 0.64 0.16
N GLY A 152 -2.05 0.15 -0.41
CA GLY A 152 -2.02 -1.03 -1.28
C GLY A 152 -2.46 -2.33 -0.59
N HIS A 153 -2.19 -2.49 0.71
CA HIS A 153 -2.68 -3.63 1.50
C HIS A 153 -4.22 -3.77 1.55
N ASN A 154 -4.97 -2.71 1.22
CA ASN A 154 -6.41 -2.84 1.05
C ASN A 154 -6.76 -3.86 -0.05
N TRP A 155 -5.89 -4.08 -1.04
CA TRP A 155 -6.09 -5.09 -2.08
C TRP A 155 -5.70 -6.49 -1.64
N PHE A 156 -4.52 -6.65 -1.06
CA PHE A 156 -3.91 -7.96 -0.79
C PHE A 156 -4.36 -8.54 0.55
N MET A 157 -4.08 -7.85 1.66
CA MET A 157 -4.56 -8.25 2.99
C MET A 157 -6.08 -8.10 3.12
N SER A 158 -6.66 -6.94 2.77
CA SER A 158 -8.08 -6.69 3.07
C SER A 158 -9.07 -7.34 2.07
N MET A 159 -9.06 -6.93 0.81
CA MET A 159 -10.04 -7.39 -0.19
C MET A 159 -9.79 -8.82 -0.67
N LEU A 160 -8.54 -9.28 -0.75
CA LEU A 160 -8.24 -10.68 -1.09
C LEU A 160 -8.26 -11.58 0.15
N GLY A 161 -7.91 -11.07 1.33
CA GLY A 161 -7.83 -11.88 2.54
C GLY A 161 -6.64 -12.82 2.52
N SER A 162 -5.47 -12.37 2.01
CA SER A 162 -4.27 -13.19 2.01
C SER A 162 -3.86 -13.57 3.45
N ASN A 163 -3.28 -14.75 3.62
CA ASN A 163 -2.77 -15.18 4.92
C ASN A 163 -1.34 -14.68 5.10
N GLU A 164 -1.17 -13.43 5.51
CA GLU A 164 0.13 -12.77 5.70
C GLU A 164 1.05 -13.54 6.67
N ARG A 165 0.50 -14.29 7.64
CA ARG A 165 1.31 -15.03 8.60
C ARG A 165 1.96 -16.27 8.00
N MET A 166 1.26 -16.96 7.09
CA MET A 166 1.77 -18.17 6.44
C MET A 166 2.47 -17.87 5.12
N HIS A 167 1.96 -16.91 4.35
CA HIS A 167 2.39 -16.56 3.02
C HIS A 167 2.65 -15.06 2.93
N THR A 168 3.60 -14.56 3.73
CA THR A 168 3.93 -13.11 3.88
C THR A 168 4.09 -12.41 2.54
N TRP A 169 4.61 -13.12 1.54
CA TRP A 169 4.88 -12.60 0.20
C TRP A 169 3.62 -12.26 -0.61
N GLN A 170 2.48 -12.89 -0.33
CA GLN A 170 1.21 -12.60 -1.01
C GLN A 170 0.61 -11.26 -0.57
N ASP A 171 1.10 -10.69 0.54
CA ASP A 171 0.74 -9.36 0.98
C ASP A 171 1.91 -8.39 0.79
N GLU A 172 2.92 -8.47 1.64
CA GLU A 172 4.10 -7.58 1.65
C GLU A 172 4.81 -7.51 0.31
N GLY A 173 5.05 -8.67 -0.31
CA GLY A 173 5.85 -8.77 -1.52
C GLY A 173 5.11 -8.33 -2.78
N PHE A 174 3.83 -8.71 -2.87
CA PHE A 174 2.92 -8.20 -3.91
C PHE A 174 2.83 -6.68 -3.84
N ASN A 175 2.57 -6.17 -2.64
CA ASN A 175 2.46 -4.75 -2.39
C ASN A 175 3.75 -4.00 -2.72
N THR A 176 4.91 -4.54 -2.31
CA THR A 176 6.23 -3.97 -2.62
C THR A 176 6.50 -3.84 -4.11
N TYR A 177 6.12 -4.83 -4.93
CA TYR A 177 6.27 -4.74 -6.38
C TYR A 177 5.52 -3.54 -6.97
N PHE A 178 4.25 -3.35 -6.59
CA PHE A 178 3.43 -2.25 -7.08
C PHE A 178 3.86 -0.90 -6.49
N GLN A 179 4.32 -0.86 -5.25
CA GLN A 179 4.96 0.30 -4.65
C GLN A 179 6.20 0.72 -5.46
N PHE A 180 7.10 -0.21 -5.80
CA PHE A 180 8.31 0.12 -6.58
C PHE A 180 7.96 0.65 -7.97
N ARG A 181 6.94 0.08 -8.61
CA ARG A 181 6.40 0.63 -9.86
C ARG A 181 5.91 2.06 -9.67
N TYR A 182 5.14 2.34 -8.62
CA TYR A 182 4.64 3.68 -8.31
C TYR A 182 5.78 4.70 -8.10
N GLU A 183 6.76 4.34 -7.27
CA GLU A 183 7.94 5.18 -6.99
C GLU A 183 8.74 5.46 -8.28
N ALA A 184 8.92 4.44 -9.12
CA ALA A 184 9.61 4.57 -10.40
C ALA A 184 8.86 5.46 -11.40
N GLU A 185 7.54 5.29 -11.52
CA GLU A 185 6.70 6.09 -12.42
C GLU A 185 6.62 7.56 -12.00
N LYS A 186 6.50 7.83 -10.69
CA LYS A 186 6.24 9.18 -10.16
C LYS A 186 7.53 9.96 -9.88
N TYR A 187 8.57 9.29 -9.39
CA TYR A 187 9.73 9.96 -8.79
C TYR A 187 11.09 9.52 -9.35
N LYS A 188 11.16 8.43 -10.12
CA LYS A 188 12.45 7.80 -10.47
C LYS A 188 13.28 7.55 -9.20
N SER A 189 12.61 7.11 -8.14
CA SER A 189 13.19 6.75 -6.86
C SER A 189 12.86 5.29 -6.51
N ASN A 190 13.48 4.80 -5.44
CA ASN A 190 13.11 3.53 -4.83
C ASN A 190 13.35 3.61 -3.31
N SER A 191 12.45 3.07 -2.53
CA SER A 191 12.49 3.10 -1.06
C SER A 191 13.63 2.29 -0.44
N ILE A 192 14.17 1.27 -1.12
CA ILE A 192 15.35 0.52 -0.64
C ILE A 192 16.63 1.34 -0.84
N PHE A 193 16.85 1.87 -2.04
CA PHE A 193 18.14 2.51 -2.40
C PHE A 193 18.19 4.02 -2.14
N GLY A 194 17.05 4.70 -2.09
CA GLY A 194 16.94 6.11 -1.76
C GLY A 194 17.92 7.01 -2.53
N ASP A 195 18.74 7.77 -1.80
CA ASP A 195 19.72 8.69 -2.36
C ASP A 195 20.94 8.00 -2.99
N ALA A 196 21.15 6.71 -2.75
CA ALA A 196 22.27 5.96 -3.33
C ALA A 196 22.08 5.70 -4.84
N ILE A 197 20.87 5.93 -5.37
CA ILE A 197 20.58 5.79 -6.80
C ILE A 197 21.31 6.90 -7.59
N PRO A 198 22.24 6.56 -8.50
CA PRO A 198 22.98 7.55 -9.27
C PRO A 198 22.07 8.40 -10.16
N ALA A 199 22.37 9.70 -10.31
CA ALA A 199 21.58 10.63 -11.13
C ALA A 199 21.31 10.12 -12.56
N LYS A 200 22.35 9.55 -13.21
CA LYS A 200 22.24 8.95 -14.56
C LYS A 200 21.22 7.81 -14.66
N ILE A 201 20.96 7.09 -13.55
CA ILE A 201 19.96 6.02 -13.52
C ILE A 201 18.56 6.64 -13.44
N LYS A 202 18.40 7.74 -12.69
CA LYS A 202 17.12 8.46 -12.56
C LYS A 202 16.65 9.08 -13.89
N GLU A 203 17.56 9.36 -14.81
CA GLU A 203 17.28 9.88 -16.15
C GLU A 203 16.75 8.81 -17.13
N LEU A 204 16.81 7.53 -16.76
CA LEU A 204 16.37 6.44 -17.64
C LEU A 204 14.83 6.40 -17.80
N PRO A 205 14.35 5.89 -18.95
CA PRO A 205 12.97 5.40 -19.09
C PRO A 205 12.58 4.46 -17.94
N THR A 206 11.30 4.43 -17.56
CA THR A 206 10.84 3.78 -16.32
C THR A 206 11.14 2.29 -16.28
N ASP A 207 10.99 1.60 -17.40
CA ASP A 207 11.36 0.20 -17.59
C ASP A 207 12.84 -0.05 -17.33
N LYS A 208 13.72 0.80 -17.88
CA LYS A 208 15.18 0.71 -17.69
C LYS A 208 15.63 1.11 -16.28
N PHE A 209 14.93 2.06 -15.67
CA PHE A 209 15.12 2.43 -14.27
C PHE A 209 14.80 1.23 -13.37
N LEU A 210 13.62 0.63 -13.51
CA LEU A 210 13.23 -0.57 -12.74
C LEU A 210 14.19 -1.73 -12.97
N ALA A 211 14.62 -1.98 -14.21
CA ALA A 211 15.63 -2.99 -14.50
C ALA A 211 16.95 -2.76 -13.73
N SER A 212 17.36 -1.49 -13.59
CA SER A 212 18.55 -1.13 -12.81
C SER A 212 18.35 -1.37 -11.31
N ILE A 213 17.17 -1.04 -10.78
CA ILE A 213 16.81 -1.26 -9.37
C ILE A 213 16.79 -2.77 -9.06
N TYR A 214 16.05 -3.56 -9.83
CA TYR A 214 15.96 -5.00 -9.61
C TYR A 214 17.29 -5.72 -9.89
N GLY A 215 18.09 -5.24 -10.84
CA GLY A 215 19.45 -5.73 -11.07
C GLY A 215 20.41 -5.44 -9.91
N ALA A 216 20.25 -4.30 -9.22
CA ALA A 216 20.97 -4.04 -7.98
C ALA A 216 20.46 -4.95 -6.85
N LEU A 217 19.14 -5.14 -6.76
CA LEU A 217 18.50 -5.95 -5.72
C LEU A 217 18.88 -7.44 -5.80
N SER A 218 19.03 -8.01 -7.01
CA SER A 218 19.49 -9.40 -7.19
C SER A 218 20.90 -9.66 -6.68
N ASN A 219 21.68 -8.60 -6.44
CA ASN A 219 23.01 -8.71 -5.84
C ASN A 219 22.98 -8.77 -4.31
N VAL A 220 21.88 -8.38 -3.66
CA VAL A 220 21.70 -8.42 -2.22
C VAL A 220 21.62 -9.88 -1.74
N PRO A 221 22.38 -10.30 -0.71
CA PRO A 221 22.27 -11.64 -0.16
C PRO A 221 20.91 -11.88 0.52
N MET A 222 20.07 -12.73 -0.10
CA MET A 222 18.73 -13.07 0.39
C MET A 222 18.60 -14.59 0.54
N GLN A 223 19.02 -15.10 1.70
CA GLN A 223 19.26 -16.53 1.92
C GLN A 223 17.97 -17.35 2.03
N SER A 224 17.01 -16.90 2.83
CA SER A 224 15.80 -17.70 3.09
C SER A 224 14.86 -17.77 1.89
N PRO A 225 14.05 -18.85 1.76
CA PRO A 225 13.02 -18.97 0.72
C PRO A 225 11.94 -17.89 0.86
N ILE A 226 11.29 -17.51 -0.24
CA ILE A 226 10.14 -16.58 -0.21
C ILE A 226 8.96 -17.20 0.57
N GLU A 227 8.77 -18.51 0.45
CA GLU A 227 7.72 -19.29 1.12
C GLU A 227 8.00 -19.54 2.63
N THR A 228 8.79 -18.67 3.29
CA THR A 228 9.07 -18.77 4.72
C THR A 228 7.92 -18.13 5.52
N PRO A 229 7.26 -18.87 6.44
CA PRO A 229 6.24 -18.29 7.30
C PRO A 229 6.79 -17.19 8.22
N ALA A 230 5.94 -16.22 8.59
CA ALA A 230 6.34 -15.08 9.42
C ALA A 230 7.02 -15.49 10.74
N ALA A 231 6.55 -16.58 11.36
CA ALA A 231 7.05 -17.07 12.64
C ALA A 231 8.43 -17.74 12.56
N ASP A 232 8.90 -18.09 11.37
CA ASP A 232 10.13 -18.85 11.16
C ASP A 232 11.33 -17.93 10.84
N PHE A 233 11.09 -16.64 10.59
CA PHE A 233 12.15 -15.65 10.43
C PHE A 233 12.88 -15.40 11.74
N LYS A 234 14.21 -15.32 11.67
CA LYS A 234 15.05 -15.13 12.86
C LYS A 234 15.16 -13.67 13.29
N THR A 235 15.05 -12.75 12.32
CA THR A 235 15.14 -11.31 12.56
C THR A 235 14.17 -10.54 11.67
N SER A 236 13.83 -9.32 12.08
CA SER A 236 13.00 -8.39 11.30
C SER A 236 13.66 -7.98 9.99
N GLU A 237 14.99 -7.89 9.94
CA GLU A 237 15.74 -7.58 8.71
C GLU A 237 15.61 -8.71 7.69
N GLU A 238 15.67 -9.96 8.14
CA GLU A 238 15.48 -11.11 7.25
C GLU A 238 14.05 -11.15 6.71
N TYR A 239 13.03 -10.94 7.57
CA TYR A 239 11.64 -10.78 7.15
C TYR A 239 11.51 -9.70 6.08
N GLY A 240 12.05 -8.49 6.34
CA GLY A 240 12.01 -7.37 5.41
C GLY A 240 12.66 -7.68 4.05
N LEU A 241 13.84 -8.31 4.05
CA LEU A 241 14.53 -8.66 2.81
C LEU A 241 13.79 -9.71 1.98
N ILE A 242 13.20 -10.71 2.64
CA ILE A 242 12.58 -11.85 1.96
C ILE A 242 11.14 -11.55 1.57
N SER A 243 10.30 -11.18 2.55
CA SER A 243 8.87 -10.99 2.34
C SER A 243 8.57 -9.85 1.37
N TYR A 244 9.39 -8.77 1.40
CA TYR A 244 9.23 -7.61 0.52
C TYR A 244 10.13 -7.71 -0.72
N ALA A 245 11.45 -7.64 -0.52
CA ALA A 245 12.37 -7.33 -1.60
C ALA A 245 12.63 -8.52 -2.53
N LYS A 246 12.87 -9.72 -1.98
CA LYS A 246 13.06 -10.95 -2.76
C LYS A 246 11.79 -11.30 -3.54
N THR A 247 10.61 -11.13 -2.93
CA THR A 247 9.33 -11.32 -3.62
C THR A 247 9.11 -10.32 -4.74
N ALA A 248 9.39 -9.03 -4.52
CA ALA A 248 9.25 -8.02 -5.57
C ALA A 248 10.17 -8.32 -6.76
N LEU A 249 11.39 -8.80 -6.51
CA LEU A 249 12.28 -9.30 -7.55
C LEU A 249 11.69 -10.51 -8.28
N TRP A 250 11.16 -11.50 -7.55
CA TRP A 250 10.51 -12.66 -8.14
C TRP A 250 9.38 -12.25 -9.08
N LEU A 251 8.47 -11.36 -8.65
CA LEU A 251 7.39 -10.84 -9.49
C LEU A 251 7.91 -10.07 -10.72
N TYR A 252 8.97 -9.26 -10.53
CA TYR A 252 9.59 -8.54 -11.63
C TYR A 252 10.16 -9.48 -12.70
N LEU A 253 10.74 -10.63 -12.33
CA LEU A 253 11.24 -11.60 -13.30
C LEU A 253 10.12 -12.13 -14.21
N LEU A 254 8.98 -12.50 -13.64
CA LEU A 254 7.82 -12.91 -14.45
C LEU A 254 7.36 -11.75 -15.32
N GLN A 255 7.17 -10.56 -14.75
CA GLN A 255 6.73 -9.40 -15.51
C GLN A 255 7.69 -9.07 -16.66
N ALA A 256 9.00 -9.17 -16.46
CA ALA A 256 10.01 -8.93 -17.48
C ALA A 256 9.94 -9.96 -18.62
N GLU A 257 9.58 -11.21 -18.31
CA GLU A 257 9.39 -12.28 -19.30
C GLU A 257 8.10 -12.12 -20.12
N ILE A 258 6.96 -11.85 -19.46
CA ILE A 258 5.65 -11.83 -20.12
C ILE A 258 5.21 -10.44 -20.61
N GLY A 259 5.86 -9.37 -20.13
CA GLY A 259 5.51 -7.98 -20.38
C GLY A 259 4.44 -7.41 -19.43
N GLN A 260 4.54 -6.11 -19.14
CA GLN A 260 3.70 -5.41 -18.16
C GLN A 260 2.19 -5.54 -18.44
N GLU A 261 1.76 -5.41 -19.69
CA GLU A 261 0.33 -5.43 -20.02
C GLU A 261 -0.32 -6.79 -19.71
N LYS A 262 0.37 -7.89 -20.04
CA LYS A 262 -0.13 -9.24 -19.73
C LYS A 262 -0.09 -9.50 -18.22
N PHE A 263 0.97 -9.04 -17.55
CA PHE A 263 1.11 -9.15 -16.11
C PHE A 263 -0.03 -8.44 -15.37
N ASP A 264 -0.32 -7.18 -15.73
CA ASP A 264 -1.42 -6.39 -15.15
C ASP A 264 -2.78 -7.09 -15.38
N LYS A 265 -3.04 -7.59 -16.61
CA LYS A 265 -4.27 -8.34 -16.91
C LYS A 265 -4.40 -9.62 -16.10
N ALA A 266 -3.30 -10.32 -15.85
CA ALA A 266 -3.30 -11.54 -15.03
C ALA A 266 -3.60 -11.24 -13.55
N PHE A 267 -3.00 -10.18 -13.00
CA PHE A 267 -3.34 -9.70 -11.65
C PHE A 267 -4.80 -9.23 -11.55
N GLN A 268 -5.32 -8.58 -12.58
CA GLN A 268 -6.74 -8.20 -12.65
C GLN A 268 -7.69 -9.41 -12.68
N ALA A 269 -7.32 -10.45 -13.44
CA ALA A 269 -8.08 -11.70 -13.47
C ALA A 269 -8.06 -12.39 -12.09
N TYR A 270 -6.88 -12.49 -11.47
CA TYR A 270 -6.71 -13.02 -10.12
C TYR A 270 -7.55 -12.26 -9.09
N PHE A 271 -7.45 -10.94 -9.07
CA PHE A 271 -8.21 -10.11 -8.14
C PHE A 271 -9.72 -10.29 -8.32
N SER A 272 -10.20 -10.26 -9.56
CA SER A 272 -11.63 -10.46 -9.87
C SER A 272 -12.14 -11.84 -9.42
N GLU A 273 -11.33 -12.87 -9.56
CA GLU A 273 -11.68 -14.25 -9.20
C GLU A 273 -11.69 -14.47 -7.67
N TRP A 274 -10.78 -13.82 -6.94
CA TRP A 274 -10.48 -14.14 -5.53
C TRP A 274 -10.87 -13.08 -4.51
N LYS A 275 -11.33 -11.91 -4.94
CA LYS A 275 -11.86 -10.87 -4.05
C LYS A 275 -12.93 -11.45 -3.11
N ASN A 276 -12.75 -11.21 -1.81
CA ASN A 276 -13.56 -11.66 -0.68
C ASN A 276 -13.56 -13.19 -0.42
N LYS A 277 -12.47 -13.92 -0.72
CA LYS A 277 -12.41 -15.40 -0.57
C LYS A 277 -11.26 -16.01 0.24
N HIS A 278 -10.08 -15.37 0.35
CA HIS A 278 -8.83 -15.93 0.94
C HIS A 278 -8.06 -16.91 0.01
N PRO A 279 -7.38 -16.41 -1.04
CA PRO A 279 -6.58 -17.24 -1.96
C PRO A 279 -5.30 -17.79 -1.31
N THR A 280 -4.97 -19.05 -1.61
CA THR A 280 -3.66 -19.66 -1.30
C THR A 280 -2.63 -19.40 -2.40
N PRO A 281 -1.34 -19.72 -2.20
CA PRO A 281 -0.34 -19.72 -3.28
C PRO A 281 -0.73 -20.52 -4.52
N ALA A 282 -1.40 -21.67 -4.33
CA ALA A 282 -1.84 -22.52 -5.43
C ALA A 282 -2.96 -21.86 -6.25
N ASP A 283 -3.84 -21.12 -5.58
CA ASP A 283 -4.92 -20.36 -6.22
C ASP A 283 -4.39 -19.19 -7.05
N PHE A 284 -3.42 -18.46 -6.51
CA PHE A 284 -2.71 -17.43 -7.27
C PHE A 284 -2.04 -18.02 -8.51
N LYS A 285 -1.29 -19.11 -8.36
CA LYS A 285 -0.66 -19.81 -9.48
C LYS A 285 -1.67 -20.19 -10.55
N ALA A 286 -2.75 -20.89 -10.16
CA ALA A 286 -3.76 -21.37 -11.10
C ALA A 286 -4.42 -20.21 -11.86
N SER A 287 -4.70 -19.09 -11.19
CA SER A 287 -5.28 -17.91 -11.83
C SER A 287 -4.31 -17.25 -12.82
N MET A 288 -3.02 -17.15 -12.46
CA MET A 288 -1.97 -16.61 -13.33
C MET A 288 -1.75 -17.51 -14.56
N GLU A 289 -1.64 -18.84 -14.38
CA GLU A 289 -1.49 -19.80 -15.50
C GLU A 289 -2.69 -19.76 -16.44
N LYS A 290 -3.91 -19.71 -15.89
CA LYS A 290 -5.15 -19.59 -16.66
C LYS A 290 -5.21 -18.31 -17.47
N SER A 291 -4.78 -17.18 -16.90
CA SER A 291 -4.80 -15.89 -17.60
C SER A 291 -3.71 -15.78 -18.66
N LEU A 292 -2.52 -16.31 -18.38
CA LEU A 292 -1.35 -16.17 -19.25
C LEU A 292 -1.25 -17.29 -20.31
N GLY A 293 -1.91 -18.43 -20.10
CA GLY A 293 -1.85 -19.58 -21.00
C GLY A 293 -0.49 -20.28 -21.00
N VAL A 294 0.27 -20.16 -19.90
CA VAL A 294 1.60 -20.76 -19.73
C VAL A 294 1.67 -21.55 -18.44
N ASN A 295 2.51 -22.58 -18.39
CA ASN A 295 2.84 -23.32 -17.17
C ASN A 295 3.89 -22.55 -16.37
N LEU A 296 3.64 -22.35 -15.08
CA LEU A 296 4.51 -21.60 -14.17
C LEU A 296 5.17 -22.50 -13.11
N ASP A 297 5.18 -23.83 -13.28
CA ASP A 297 5.75 -24.78 -12.31
C ASP A 297 7.20 -24.41 -11.94
N LYS A 298 8.04 -24.20 -12.95
CA LYS A 298 9.46 -23.85 -12.75
C LYS A 298 9.63 -22.48 -12.08
N TYR A 299 8.76 -21.53 -12.39
CA TYR A 299 8.80 -20.20 -11.81
C TYR A 299 8.33 -20.20 -10.34
N PHE A 300 7.28 -20.95 -10.01
CA PHE A 300 6.81 -21.11 -8.62
C PHE A 300 7.75 -21.97 -7.76
N ALA A 301 8.55 -22.85 -8.38
CA ALA A 301 9.60 -23.56 -7.65
C ALA A 301 10.61 -22.60 -7.00
N LEU A 302 10.81 -21.40 -7.56
CA LEU A 302 11.69 -20.36 -7.00
C LEU A 302 11.21 -19.85 -5.62
N LEU A 303 9.92 -19.97 -5.29
CA LEU A 303 9.42 -19.56 -3.96
C LEU A 303 10.09 -20.36 -2.84
N ASN A 304 10.46 -21.61 -3.12
CA ASN A 304 11.14 -22.51 -2.18
C ASN A 304 12.68 -22.45 -2.28
N GLN A 305 13.22 -21.64 -3.20
CA GLN A 305 14.66 -21.57 -3.45
C GLN A 305 15.37 -20.68 -2.43
N GLN A 306 16.38 -21.26 -1.78
CA GLN A 306 17.33 -20.53 -0.95
C GLN A 306 18.34 -19.77 -1.82
N GLY A 307 18.77 -18.60 -1.34
CA GLY A 307 19.76 -17.78 -2.03
C GLY A 307 19.20 -17.09 -3.29
N LYS A 308 20.09 -16.83 -4.25
CA LYS A 308 19.81 -16.07 -5.48
C LYS A 308 19.16 -16.94 -6.56
N PHE A 309 18.40 -16.31 -7.44
CA PHE A 309 17.91 -16.82 -8.72
C PHE A 309 17.93 -15.68 -9.75
#